data_AF-A0A2N2N626-F1
#
_entry.id   AF-A0A2N2N626-F1
#
_cell.length_a   1.000
_cell.length_b   1.000
_cell.length_c   1.000
_cell.angle_alpha   90.00
_cell.angle_beta   90.00
_cell.angle_gamma   90.00
#
_symmetry.space_group_name_H-M   'P 1'
#
loop_
_entity.id
_entity.type
_entity.pdbx_description
1 polymer ?
#
loop_
_entity_poly.entity_id
_entity_poly.type
_entity_poly.pdbx_seq_one_letter_code
_entity_poly.pdbx_strand_id
1 'polypeptide(L)'
;MLIKKSKKLLIIILSMLAIVSMGVFACYRVPELQMKASQALTWFRVALNPVDALPTAEVKSKREPIFWLPDLVSVEADFTGRANNVISKQVTPNMPSTMTLATITFNPQRDYQDWNNCGPATLALGLRYWGWQGDQFTISEAIRPKRQDKNVNIEELAAYVNGSADGLQAEVRIGGDLTLLEALIAAGYPVIIEESFKLEKSAWPGDDLWAGHYILLTGYDNQSQYFTAQDSYHGPDRQLTYADVADAWEAFNHVYLVIFPTGDLQKVQQLLAEDWPLEANLEWTAAALRDQVLSEPANAYAWFNLGSSLNALQQYDAALLAFDNARALGLPSRMLRYQFGPLSAAYQTGDAKDLTRLADYALQITPDSEEALLWKGWAYELAGDHLSAINLFNLALQANPGNQVAKKALETVRP
;
A
#
# COMPACT_ATOMS: atom_id res chain seq x y z
N MET A 1 -54.79 36.65 -10.13
CA MET A 1 -54.60 35.33 -9.48
C MET A 1 -53.28 34.64 -9.86
N LEU A 2 -52.74 34.82 -11.07
CA LEU A 2 -51.47 34.23 -11.55
C LEU A 2 -50.21 34.73 -10.82
N ILE A 3 -50.13 36.01 -10.45
CA ILE A 3 -48.96 36.61 -9.76
C ILE A 3 -48.71 35.98 -8.36
N LYS A 4 -49.78 35.62 -7.62
CA LYS A 4 -49.66 34.97 -6.30
C LYS A 4 -49.12 33.54 -6.39
N LYS A 5 -49.38 32.80 -7.47
CA LYS A 5 -48.84 31.45 -7.69
C LYS A 5 -47.33 31.49 -7.97
N SER A 6 -46.85 32.46 -8.74
CA SER A 6 -45.41 32.62 -9.03
C SER A 6 -44.57 32.93 -7.78
N LYS A 7 -45.07 33.76 -6.87
CA LYS A 7 -44.39 34.08 -5.60
C LYS A 7 -44.34 32.87 -4.66
N LYS A 8 -45.40 32.06 -4.60
CA LYS A 8 -45.38 30.81 -3.82
C LYS A 8 -44.38 29.79 -4.37
N LEU A 9 -44.32 29.64 -5.69
CA LEU A 9 -43.35 28.76 -6.34
C LEU A 9 -41.90 29.23 -6.09
N LEU A 10 -41.64 30.53 -6.19
CA LEU A 10 -40.33 31.12 -5.90
C LEU A 10 -39.91 30.90 -4.44
N ILE A 11 -40.82 31.09 -3.48
CA ILE A 11 -40.56 30.84 -2.06
C ILE A 11 -40.25 29.35 -1.83
N ILE A 12 -40.99 28.43 -2.46
CA ILE A 12 -40.72 27.00 -2.35
C ILE A 12 -39.33 26.66 -2.89
N ILE A 13 -38.95 27.19 -4.06
CA ILE A 13 -37.63 26.97 -4.66
C ILE A 13 -36.53 27.53 -3.77
N LEU A 14 -36.66 28.75 -3.25
CA LEU A 14 -35.68 29.37 -2.35
C LEU A 14 -35.56 28.62 -1.02
N SER A 15 -36.67 28.14 -0.46
CA SER A 15 -36.65 27.31 0.75
C SER A 15 -35.97 25.96 0.50
N MET A 16 -36.22 25.33 -0.65
CA MET A 16 -35.50 24.09 -1.01
C MET A 16 -34.00 24.34 -1.22
N LEU A 17 -33.62 25.42 -1.90
CA LEU A 17 -32.21 25.83 -2.03
C LEU A 17 -31.56 26.13 -0.68
N ALA A 18 -32.27 26.80 0.23
CA ALA A 18 -31.78 27.07 1.58
C ALA A 18 -31.58 25.78 2.38
N ILE A 19 -32.54 24.85 2.33
CA ILE A 19 -32.45 23.53 2.98
C ILE A 19 -31.30 22.71 2.38
N VAL A 20 -31.13 22.71 1.06
CA VAL A 20 -30.00 22.05 0.40
C VAL A 20 -28.68 22.70 0.83
N SER A 21 -28.59 24.04 0.86
CA SER A 21 -27.38 24.73 1.30
C SER A 21 -27.05 24.48 2.78
N MET A 22 -28.07 24.43 3.66
CA MET A 22 -27.93 24.08 5.07
C MET A 22 -27.50 22.62 5.21
N GLY A 23 -28.05 21.71 4.40
CA GLY A 23 -27.65 20.31 4.36
C GLY A 23 -26.20 20.14 3.93
N VAL A 24 -25.77 20.84 2.87
CA VAL A 24 -24.38 20.88 2.41
C VAL A 24 -23.47 21.48 3.48
N PHE A 25 -23.86 22.59 4.09
CA PHE A 25 -23.10 23.23 5.17
C PHE A 25 -22.98 22.36 6.43
N ALA A 26 -24.06 21.67 6.82
CA ALA A 26 -24.07 20.73 7.93
C ALA A 26 -23.18 19.52 7.65
N CYS A 27 -23.20 18.99 6.42
CA CYS A 27 -22.22 18.00 5.98
C CYS A 27 -20.79 18.53 6.16
N TYR A 28 -20.46 19.76 5.75
CA TYR A 28 -19.11 20.29 5.93
C TYR A 28 -18.64 20.46 7.40
N ARG A 29 -19.55 20.54 8.37
CA ARG A 29 -19.22 20.78 9.78
C ARG A 29 -19.27 19.54 10.67
N VAL A 30 -19.94 18.47 10.25
CA VAL A 30 -20.16 17.27 11.07
C VAL A 30 -19.51 16.06 10.39
N PRO A 31 -18.39 15.52 10.92
CA PRO A 31 -17.66 14.41 10.31
C PRO A 31 -18.53 13.18 10.00
N GLU A 32 -19.47 12.82 10.88
CA GLU A 32 -20.37 11.69 10.65
C GLU A 32 -21.31 11.91 9.44
N LEU A 33 -21.75 13.15 9.21
CA LEU A 33 -22.57 13.47 8.04
C LEU A 33 -21.74 13.46 6.76
N GLN A 34 -20.47 13.89 6.81
CA GLN A 34 -19.54 13.74 5.68
C GLN A 34 -19.35 12.28 5.30
N MET A 35 -19.15 11.41 6.29
CA MET A 35 -18.99 9.98 6.08
C MET A 35 -20.23 9.37 5.42
N LYS A 36 -21.42 9.64 5.95
CA LYS A 36 -22.69 9.14 5.39
C LYS A 36 -22.94 9.67 3.98
N ALA A 37 -22.65 10.95 3.73
CA ALA A 37 -22.78 11.54 2.40
C ALA A 37 -21.78 10.92 1.41
N SER A 38 -20.53 10.71 1.82
CA SER A 38 -19.50 10.04 1.01
C SER A 38 -19.88 8.59 0.68
N GLN A 39 -20.41 7.84 1.67
CA GLN A 39 -20.94 6.50 1.46
C GLN A 39 -22.10 6.49 0.46
N ALA A 40 -23.09 7.38 0.64
CA ALA A 40 -24.22 7.50 -0.28
C ALA A 40 -23.78 7.85 -1.71
N LEU A 41 -22.80 8.75 -1.85
CA LEU A 41 -22.24 9.11 -3.15
C LEU A 41 -21.48 7.94 -3.80
N THR A 42 -20.75 7.16 -3.00
CA THR A 42 -20.09 5.93 -3.48
C THR A 42 -21.12 4.92 -3.96
N TRP A 43 -22.18 4.68 -3.20
CA TRP A 43 -23.27 3.79 -3.61
C TRP A 43 -23.94 4.26 -4.90
N PHE A 44 -24.21 5.55 -5.02
CA PHE A 44 -24.79 6.13 -6.24
C PHE A 44 -23.86 5.96 -7.45
N ARG A 45 -22.56 6.21 -7.29
CA ARG A 45 -21.56 6.01 -8.36
C ARG A 45 -21.47 4.56 -8.80
N VAL A 46 -21.39 3.62 -7.86
CA VAL A 46 -21.30 2.18 -8.17
C VAL A 46 -22.61 1.67 -8.78
N ALA A 47 -23.76 2.24 -8.41
CA ALA A 47 -25.03 1.90 -9.06
C ALA A 47 -25.08 2.35 -10.54
N LEU A 48 -24.43 3.45 -10.89
CA LEU A 48 -24.36 3.95 -12.26
C LEU A 48 -23.24 3.30 -13.08
N ASN A 49 -22.12 2.99 -12.43
CA ASN A 49 -20.94 2.36 -13.03
C ASN A 49 -20.36 1.33 -12.05
N PRO A 50 -20.87 0.08 -12.09
CA PRO A 50 -20.43 -0.99 -11.21
C PRO A 50 -18.91 -1.18 -11.22
N VAL A 51 -18.37 -1.56 -10.07
CA VAL A 51 -16.95 -1.90 -9.95
C VAL A 51 -16.76 -3.29 -10.56
N ASP A 52 -16.06 -3.35 -11.68
CA ASP A 52 -15.64 -4.59 -12.32
C ASP A 52 -14.30 -5.10 -11.73
N ALA A 53 -13.86 -6.27 -12.16
CA ALA A 53 -12.54 -6.79 -11.84
C ALA A 53 -11.43 -5.83 -12.31
N LEU A 54 -10.29 -5.87 -11.64
CA LEU A 54 -9.09 -5.13 -12.06
C LEU A 54 -8.78 -5.45 -13.53
N PRO A 55 -8.59 -4.44 -14.40
CA PRO A 55 -8.67 -4.65 -15.83
C PRO A 55 -7.40 -5.34 -16.36
N THR A 56 -7.56 -6.40 -17.16
CA THR A 56 -6.47 -7.26 -17.69
C THR A 56 -5.80 -6.65 -18.90
N ALA A 57 -4.47 -6.73 -19.07
CA ALA A 57 -3.79 -6.10 -20.21
C ALA A 57 -4.47 -6.39 -21.57
N GLU A 58 -4.58 -5.37 -22.43
CA GLU A 58 -5.05 -5.62 -23.80
C GLU A 58 -4.09 -6.59 -24.50
N VAL A 59 -4.64 -7.53 -25.27
CA VAL A 59 -3.82 -8.41 -26.11
C VAL A 59 -3.12 -7.55 -27.16
N LYS A 60 -1.87 -7.15 -26.88
CA LYS A 60 -1.05 -6.39 -27.84
C LYS A 60 -0.77 -7.29 -29.04
N SER A 61 -1.44 -7.05 -30.17
CA SER A 61 -1.27 -7.82 -31.43
C SER A 61 0.10 -7.68 -32.10
N LYS A 62 1.11 -7.12 -31.41
CA LYS A 62 2.48 -6.87 -31.89
C LYS A 62 3.54 -6.93 -30.79
N ARG A 63 3.40 -7.78 -29.78
CA ARG A 63 4.61 -8.45 -29.29
C ARG A 63 4.72 -9.69 -30.16
N GLU A 64 5.71 -9.73 -31.08
CA GLU A 64 6.09 -11.02 -31.65
C GLU A 64 6.26 -12.02 -30.50
N PRO A 65 5.89 -13.30 -30.66
CA PRO A 65 5.91 -14.28 -29.58
C PRO A 65 7.37 -14.64 -29.24
N ILE A 66 8.08 -13.72 -28.62
CA ILE A 66 9.45 -13.88 -28.12
C ILE A 66 9.47 -13.31 -26.70
N PHE A 67 8.58 -13.81 -25.86
CA PHE A 67 8.66 -13.70 -24.40
C PHE A 67 7.88 -14.90 -23.86
N TRP A 68 8.39 -16.10 -24.16
CA TRP A 68 8.00 -17.31 -23.46
C TRP A 68 8.63 -17.22 -22.05
N LEU A 69 8.03 -17.86 -21.03
CA LEU A 69 8.58 -17.99 -19.66
C LEU A 69 10.12 -18.00 -19.54
N PRO A 70 10.92 -18.65 -20.42
CA PRO A 70 12.37 -18.52 -20.43
C PRO A 70 12.88 -17.09 -20.39
N ASP A 71 12.42 -16.10 -21.18
CA ASP A 71 13.05 -14.76 -21.17
C ASP A 71 12.79 -13.94 -19.88
N LEU A 72 11.65 -14.19 -19.20
CA LEU A 72 11.40 -13.67 -17.84
C LEU A 72 12.33 -14.32 -16.79
N VAL A 73 12.85 -15.51 -17.11
CA VAL A 73 13.66 -16.38 -16.26
C VAL A 73 15.15 -16.42 -16.69
N SER A 74 15.49 -16.00 -17.91
CA SER A 74 16.76 -16.26 -18.60
C SER A 74 17.63 -15.02 -18.74
N VAL A 75 17.58 -14.13 -17.76
CA VAL A 75 18.74 -13.25 -17.54
C VAL A 75 19.86 -14.13 -16.97
N GLU A 76 20.50 -14.91 -17.84
CA GLU A 76 21.85 -15.43 -17.66
C GLU A 76 22.81 -14.23 -17.78
N ALA A 77 22.93 -13.46 -16.70
CA ALA A 77 24.01 -12.51 -16.53
C ALA A 77 24.75 -12.86 -15.24
N ASP A 78 25.80 -13.70 -15.32
CA ASP A 78 26.78 -13.97 -14.26
C ASP A 78 26.28 -14.49 -12.88
N PHE A 79 24.98 -14.70 -12.67
CA PHE A 79 24.44 -15.16 -11.38
C PHE A 79 24.63 -16.66 -11.13
N THR A 80 25.11 -17.47 -12.07
CA THR A 80 25.37 -18.91 -11.83
C THR A 80 26.47 -19.13 -10.78
N GLY A 81 27.30 -18.11 -10.49
CA GLY A 81 28.21 -18.09 -9.34
C GLY A 81 27.58 -17.67 -8.01
N ARG A 82 26.41 -16.99 -8.03
CA ARG A 82 25.71 -16.46 -6.85
C ARG A 82 24.47 -17.29 -6.47
N ALA A 83 23.72 -17.83 -7.43
CA ALA A 83 22.54 -18.67 -7.20
C ALA A 83 22.87 -20.07 -6.65
N ASN A 84 24.08 -20.57 -6.88
CA ASN A 84 24.56 -21.80 -6.22
C ASN A 84 24.89 -21.61 -4.73
N ASN A 85 24.84 -20.36 -4.27
CA ASN A 85 24.82 -19.95 -2.89
C ASN A 85 23.42 -19.43 -2.55
N VAL A 86 22.38 -20.26 -2.72
CA VAL A 86 21.32 -20.27 -1.70
C VAL A 86 22.01 -20.75 -0.42
N ILE A 87 22.82 -19.88 0.19
CA ILE A 87 23.29 -20.08 1.54
C ILE A 87 21.99 -20.20 2.30
N SER A 88 21.73 -21.40 2.83
CA SER A 88 20.63 -21.60 3.78
C SER A 88 20.69 -20.41 4.73
N LYS A 89 19.69 -19.51 4.68
CA LYS A 89 19.60 -18.33 5.54
C LYS A 89 20.08 -18.79 6.90
N GLN A 90 21.29 -18.36 7.29
CA GLN A 90 21.96 -18.99 8.42
C GLN A 90 21.12 -18.65 9.64
N VAL A 91 20.30 -19.61 10.06
CA VAL A 91 19.55 -19.57 11.31
C VAL A 91 20.56 -19.14 12.36
N THR A 92 20.34 -17.98 12.98
CA THR A 92 21.11 -17.58 14.16
C THR A 92 20.97 -18.72 15.17
N PRO A 93 22.00 -19.56 15.41
CA PRO A 93 21.80 -20.94 15.87
C PRO A 93 21.21 -21.11 17.29
N ASN A 94 20.88 -20.02 17.97
CA ASN A 94 20.51 -20.00 19.39
C ASN A 94 19.31 -19.07 19.68
N MET A 95 18.32 -18.98 18.79
CA MET A 95 17.09 -18.27 19.12
C MET A 95 16.28 -19.06 20.16
N PRO A 96 15.69 -18.40 21.17
CA PRO A 96 14.79 -19.08 22.09
C PRO A 96 13.56 -19.61 21.34
N SER A 97 12.96 -20.69 21.81
CA SER A 97 11.75 -21.26 21.19
C SER A 97 10.53 -20.34 21.32
N THR A 98 10.54 -19.46 22.31
CA THR A 98 9.52 -18.44 22.53
C THR A 98 10.19 -17.12 22.86
N MET A 99 9.63 -16.03 22.37
CA MET A 99 10.04 -14.67 22.72
C MET A 99 8.81 -13.79 22.83
N THR A 100 8.78 -12.91 23.83
CA THR A 100 7.78 -11.83 23.91
C THR A 100 8.51 -10.58 24.36
N LEU A 101 8.44 -9.54 23.54
CA LEU A 101 9.01 -8.24 23.85
C LEU A 101 8.19 -7.55 24.95
N ALA A 102 8.79 -6.54 25.57
CA ALA A 102 8.11 -5.75 26.60
C ALA A 102 6.76 -5.23 26.11
N THR A 103 5.70 -5.45 26.90
CA THR A 103 4.34 -5.11 26.53
C THR A 103 4.18 -3.60 26.35
N ILE A 104 3.69 -3.20 25.18
CA ILE A 104 3.23 -1.84 24.92
C ILE A 104 1.86 -1.69 25.59
N THR A 105 1.72 -0.76 26.54
CA THR A 105 0.41 -0.53 27.18
C THR A 105 -0.58 0.01 26.16
N PHE A 106 -1.50 -0.85 25.70
CA PHE A 106 -2.55 -0.48 24.76
C PHE A 106 -3.61 0.39 25.46
N ASN A 107 -3.88 1.57 24.90
CA ASN A 107 -4.91 2.49 25.32
C ASN A 107 -6.03 2.52 24.27
N PRO A 108 -7.21 1.92 24.57
CA PRO A 108 -8.34 1.88 23.63
C PRO A 108 -8.82 3.25 23.13
N GLN A 109 -8.58 4.35 23.86
CA GLN A 109 -8.99 5.68 23.43
C GLN A 109 -8.03 6.31 22.39
N ARG A 110 -6.83 5.74 22.24
CA ARG A 110 -5.72 6.35 21.51
C ARG A 110 -5.14 5.45 20.42
N ASP A 111 -5.12 4.14 20.66
CA ASP A 111 -4.35 3.19 19.86
C ASP A 111 -5.22 2.39 18.88
N TYR A 112 -6.55 2.38 19.07
CA TYR A 112 -7.45 2.01 17.98
C TYR A 112 -7.33 3.05 16.87
N GLN A 113 -7.18 2.57 15.63
CA GLN A 113 -6.97 3.46 14.48
C GLN A 113 -8.18 4.37 14.24
N ASP A 114 -7.90 5.63 13.91
CA ASP A 114 -8.88 6.49 13.28
C ASP A 114 -9.06 6.09 11.80
N TRP A 115 -10.00 6.73 11.12
CA TRP A 115 -10.35 6.53 9.73
C TRP A 115 -9.13 6.56 8.79
N ASN A 116 -8.88 5.42 8.12
CA ASN A 116 -7.74 5.15 7.23
C ASN A 116 -6.38 5.46 7.88
N ASN A 117 -6.20 5.13 9.16
CA ASN A 117 -5.00 5.46 9.92
C ASN A 117 -4.23 4.25 10.46
N CYS A 118 -4.40 3.06 9.86
CA CYS A 118 -3.74 1.82 10.29
C CYS A 118 -2.21 1.98 10.35
N GLY A 119 -1.57 2.49 9.29
CA GLY A 119 -0.13 2.73 9.25
C GLY A 119 0.38 3.61 10.39
N PRO A 120 -0.12 4.86 10.53
CA PRO A 120 0.24 5.74 11.65
C PRO A 120 -0.06 5.17 13.04
N ALA A 121 -1.17 4.43 13.21
CA ALA A 121 -1.52 3.83 14.49
C ALA A 121 -0.58 2.67 14.87
N THR A 122 -0.28 1.79 13.92
CA THR A 122 0.67 0.68 14.12
C THR A 122 2.10 1.20 14.31
N LEU A 123 2.51 2.24 13.56
CA LEU A 123 3.80 2.90 13.76
C LEU A 123 3.89 3.56 15.15
N ALA A 124 2.81 4.19 15.63
CA ALA A 124 2.79 4.76 16.98
C ALA A 124 3.03 3.68 18.06
N LEU A 125 2.44 2.49 17.91
CA LEU A 125 2.72 1.36 18.81
C LEU A 125 4.20 0.97 18.75
N GLY A 126 4.75 0.82 17.55
CA GLY A 126 6.17 0.47 17.35
C GLY A 126 7.15 1.50 17.93
N LEU A 127 6.87 2.79 17.78
CA LEU A 127 7.73 3.85 18.33
C LEU A 127 7.68 3.92 19.86
N ARG A 128 6.53 3.61 20.47
CA ARG A 128 6.40 3.62 21.95
C ARG A 128 7.16 2.50 22.62
N TYR A 129 7.39 1.39 21.94
CA TYR A 129 8.32 0.37 22.42
C TYR A 129 9.70 0.98 22.72
N TRP A 130 10.12 1.95 21.91
CA TRP A 130 11.36 2.72 22.09
C TRP A 130 11.21 3.96 22.97
N GLY A 131 10.10 4.11 23.69
CA GLY A 131 9.88 5.22 24.62
C GLY A 131 9.40 6.54 23.97
N TRP A 132 9.05 6.54 22.69
CA TRP A 132 8.40 7.68 22.05
C TRP A 132 7.01 7.95 22.67
N GLN A 133 6.66 9.22 22.87
CA GLN A 133 5.49 9.62 23.67
C GLN A 133 4.26 10.03 22.85
N GLY A 134 4.39 10.14 21.53
CA GLY A 134 3.29 10.57 20.67
C GLY A 134 2.23 9.50 20.41
N ASP A 135 1.41 9.78 19.41
CA ASP A 135 0.31 8.95 18.95
C ASP A 135 0.14 8.97 17.43
N GLN A 136 -0.85 8.24 16.94
CA GLN A 136 -1.18 8.16 15.52
C GLN A 136 -1.46 9.54 14.88
N PHE A 137 -1.93 10.52 15.66
CA PHE A 137 -2.26 11.85 15.13
C PHE A 137 -1.00 12.67 14.89
N THR A 138 -0.03 12.55 15.80
CA THR A 138 1.30 13.16 15.66
C THR A 138 1.97 12.71 14.35
N ILE A 139 1.90 11.42 14.03
CA ILE A 139 2.44 10.87 12.78
C ILE A 139 1.61 11.34 11.59
N SER A 140 0.28 11.19 11.67
CA SER A 140 -0.60 11.53 10.55
C SER A 140 -0.56 13.00 10.17
N GLU A 141 -0.32 13.93 11.10
CA GLU A 141 -0.16 15.35 10.77
C GLU A 141 1.05 15.60 9.87
N ALA A 142 2.11 14.80 10.02
CA ALA A 142 3.33 14.91 9.24
C ALA A 142 3.22 14.25 7.85
N ILE A 143 2.69 13.03 7.78
CA ILE A 143 2.68 12.24 6.54
C ILE A 143 1.33 12.23 5.82
N ARG A 144 0.25 12.59 6.51
CA ARG A 144 -1.13 12.56 6.03
C ARG A 144 -1.92 13.81 6.47
N PRO A 145 -1.52 15.03 6.04
CA PRO A 145 -2.13 16.26 6.52
C PRO A 145 -3.63 16.39 6.17
N LYS A 146 -4.17 15.55 5.28
CA LYS A 146 -5.61 15.45 5.01
C LYS A 146 -6.17 14.10 5.45
N ARG A 147 -7.21 14.15 6.29
CA ARG A 147 -7.94 12.97 6.79
C ARG A 147 -8.70 12.17 5.71
N GLN A 148 -8.65 12.57 4.44
CA GLN A 148 -9.31 11.87 3.33
C GLN A 148 -8.38 10.91 2.60
N ASP A 149 -7.06 11.12 2.67
CA ASP A 149 -6.07 10.20 2.12
C ASP A 149 -6.31 8.79 2.70
N LYS A 150 -6.29 7.76 1.86
CA LYS A 150 -6.73 6.42 2.25
C LYS A 150 -5.60 5.43 2.44
N ASN A 151 -4.37 5.83 2.14
CA ASN A 151 -3.22 4.94 2.20
C ASN A 151 -1.98 5.68 2.66
N VAL A 152 -1.16 5.02 3.47
CA VAL A 152 0.18 5.50 3.81
C VAL A 152 1.09 4.32 3.51
N ASN A 153 2.01 4.50 2.56
CA ASN A 153 2.93 3.43 2.18
C ASN A 153 3.97 3.22 3.28
N ILE A 154 4.51 2.01 3.35
CA ILE A 154 5.46 1.63 4.40
C ILE A 154 6.76 2.46 4.33
N GLU A 155 7.15 2.93 3.14
CA GLU A 155 8.29 3.82 2.96
C GLU A 155 8.05 5.20 3.57
N GLU A 156 6.80 5.67 3.60
CA GLU A 156 6.44 6.94 4.25
C GLU A 156 6.50 6.80 5.77
N LEU A 157 6.10 5.64 6.30
CA LEU A 157 6.28 5.29 7.70
C LEU A 157 7.77 5.30 8.07
N ALA A 158 8.62 4.66 7.27
CA ALA A 158 10.06 4.65 7.49
C ALA A 158 10.68 6.04 7.35
N ALA A 159 10.25 6.83 6.37
CA ALA A 159 10.71 8.21 6.17
C ALA A 159 10.34 9.10 7.37
N TYR A 160 9.16 8.91 7.96
CA TYR A 160 8.79 9.60 9.20
C TYR A 160 9.76 9.27 10.34
N VAL A 161 10.07 7.98 10.56
CA VAL A 161 11.03 7.58 11.60
C VAL A 161 12.40 8.23 11.35
N ASN A 162 12.92 8.07 10.14
CA ASN A 162 14.26 8.54 9.77
C ASN A 162 14.38 10.07 9.74
N GLY A 163 13.28 10.80 9.59
CA GLY A 163 13.25 12.25 9.56
C GLY A 163 12.81 12.94 10.86
N SER A 164 12.05 12.24 11.71
CA SER A 164 11.30 12.86 12.82
C SER A 164 11.41 12.14 14.17
N ALA A 165 11.90 10.90 14.22
CA ALA A 165 12.02 10.13 15.46
C ALA A 165 13.47 10.12 15.98
N ASP A 166 13.81 11.10 16.80
CA ASP A 166 15.17 11.29 17.33
C ASP A 166 15.77 10.00 17.94
N GLY A 167 16.97 9.65 17.49
CA GLY A 167 17.72 8.50 18.00
C GLY A 167 17.28 7.15 17.44
N LEU A 168 16.24 7.09 16.60
CA LEU A 168 15.75 5.88 15.93
C LEU A 168 16.04 5.91 14.43
N GLN A 169 16.08 4.72 13.85
CA GLN A 169 16.17 4.48 12.41
C GLN A 169 15.15 3.39 12.04
N ALA A 170 14.61 3.46 10.83
CA ALA A 170 13.77 2.43 10.25
C ALA A 170 14.33 1.96 8.90
N GLU A 171 14.25 0.65 8.68
CA GLU A 171 14.62 0.01 7.41
C GLU A 171 13.45 -0.83 6.91
N VAL A 172 13.19 -0.74 5.60
CA VAL A 172 12.16 -1.51 4.90
C VAL A 172 12.83 -2.49 3.95
N ARG A 173 12.36 -3.73 3.91
CA ARG A 173 12.76 -4.75 2.95
C ARG A 173 11.56 -5.58 2.52
N ILE A 174 11.73 -6.36 1.45
CA ILE A 174 10.73 -7.29 0.92
C ILE A 174 11.28 -8.71 0.92
N GLY A 175 10.45 -9.71 0.59
CA GLY A 175 10.89 -11.10 0.52
C GLY A 175 11.32 -11.67 1.88
N GLY A 176 10.75 -11.15 2.97
CA GLY A 176 10.94 -11.70 4.30
C GLY A 176 10.36 -13.12 4.42
N ASP A 177 10.79 -13.83 5.46
CA ASP A 177 10.19 -15.10 5.86
C ASP A 177 9.97 -15.14 7.37
N LEU A 178 9.24 -16.16 7.84
CA LEU A 178 8.87 -16.28 9.25
C LEU A 178 10.10 -16.41 10.16
N THR A 179 11.17 -17.08 9.70
CA THR A 179 12.41 -17.24 10.47
C THR A 179 13.13 -15.91 10.66
N LEU A 180 13.12 -15.02 9.66
CA LEU A 180 13.67 -13.69 9.78
C LEU A 180 12.85 -12.84 10.76
N LEU A 181 11.52 -12.92 10.72
CA LEU A 181 10.66 -12.24 11.69
C LEU A 181 10.96 -12.71 13.13
N GLU A 182 11.10 -14.02 13.35
CA GLU A 182 11.55 -14.58 14.64
C GLU A 182 12.91 -14.01 15.05
N ALA A 183 13.89 -13.94 14.14
CA ALA A 183 15.24 -13.46 14.43
C ALA A 183 15.29 -11.99 14.85
N LEU A 184 14.52 -11.14 14.17
CA LEU A 184 14.40 -9.73 14.54
C LEU A 184 13.77 -9.58 15.93
N ILE A 185 12.69 -10.31 16.20
CA ILE A 185 12.00 -10.28 17.50
C ILE A 185 12.88 -10.86 18.61
N ALA A 186 13.57 -11.97 18.37
CA ALA A 186 14.53 -12.57 19.31
C ALA A 186 15.66 -11.61 19.68
N ALA A 187 16.07 -10.76 18.74
CA ALA A 187 17.09 -9.74 18.94
C ALA A 187 16.58 -8.45 19.63
N GLY A 188 15.28 -8.35 19.94
CA GLY A 188 14.70 -7.20 20.62
C GLY A 188 14.06 -6.16 19.70
N TYR A 189 13.88 -6.46 18.41
CA TYR A 189 13.31 -5.53 17.44
C TYR A 189 11.89 -5.94 17.08
N PRO A 190 10.84 -5.19 17.49
CA PRO A 190 9.49 -5.44 17.00
C PRO A 190 9.42 -5.11 15.50
N VAL A 191 8.62 -5.87 14.77
CA VAL A 191 8.57 -5.78 13.30
C VAL A 191 7.17 -5.37 12.86
N ILE A 192 7.08 -4.33 12.03
CA ILE A 192 5.83 -3.96 11.36
C ILE A 192 5.79 -4.72 10.03
N ILE A 193 4.67 -5.38 9.74
CA ILE A 193 4.41 -5.96 8.42
C ILE A 193 3.13 -5.36 7.84
N GLU A 194 3.03 -5.35 6.51
CA GLU A 194 1.80 -5.07 5.80
C GLU A 194 1.16 -6.38 5.36
N GLU A 195 -0.08 -6.63 5.74
CA GLU A 195 -0.80 -7.87 5.45
C GLU A 195 -2.15 -7.57 4.78
N SER A 196 -2.66 -8.57 4.07
CA SER A 196 -4.06 -8.54 3.65
C SER A 196 -4.99 -8.94 4.78
N PHE A 197 -6.13 -8.28 4.87
CA PHE A 197 -7.20 -8.67 5.78
C PHE A 197 -8.59 -8.42 5.18
N LYS A 198 -9.62 -8.91 5.87
CA LYS A 198 -11.01 -8.70 5.48
C LYS A 198 -11.67 -7.63 6.36
N LEU A 199 -12.19 -6.60 5.72
CA LEU A 199 -13.03 -5.60 6.36
C LEU A 199 -14.35 -6.22 6.84
N GLU A 200 -14.87 -5.73 7.96
CA GLU A 200 -16.18 -6.16 8.48
C GLU A 200 -17.37 -5.62 7.67
N LYS A 201 -17.15 -4.52 6.92
CA LYS A 201 -18.22 -3.78 6.25
C LYS A 201 -17.81 -3.43 4.82
N SER A 202 -18.72 -3.73 3.90
CA SER A 202 -18.59 -3.32 2.51
C SER A 202 -18.68 -1.81 2.36
N ALA A 203 -17.77 -1.22 1.60
CA ALA A 203 -17.82 0.17 1.17
C ALA A 203 -18.81 0.38 0.00
N TRP A 204 -19.07 -0.65 -0.81
CA TRP A 204 -20.03 -0.64 -1.92
C TRP A 204 -20.65 -2.03 -2.15
N PRO A 205 -21.78 -2.15 -2.89
CA PRO A 205 -22.33 -3.45 -3.27
C PRO A 205 -21.37 -4.24 -4.16
N GLY A 206 -21.07 -5.50 -3.81
CA GLY A 206 -20.12 -6.35 -4.55
C GLY A 206 -18.64 -6.17 -4.15
N ASP A 207 -18.40 -5.40 -3.08
CA ASP A 207 -17.08 -5.26 -2.47
C ASP A 207 -16.53 -6.59 -1.92
N ASP A 208 -15.33 -6.97 -2.36
CA ASP A 208 -14.62 -8.20 -1.95
C ASP A 208 -14.07 -8.16 -0.52
N LEU A 209 -14.23 -7.03 0.18
CA LEU A 209 -13.78 -6.76 1.55
C LEU A 209 -12.27 -6.83 1.76
N TRP A 210 -11.49 -7.09 0.71
CA TRP A 210 -10.04 -7.19 0.82
C TRP A 210 -9.45 -5.79 1.02
N ALA A 211 -8.51 -5.67 1.96
CA ALA A 211 -7.77 -4.46 2.24
C ALA A 211 -6.36 -4.79 2.75
N GLY A 212 -5.42 -3.85 2.59
CA GLY A 212 -4.14 -3.84 3.30
C GLY A 212 -4.30 -3.33 4.72
N HIS A 213 -3.47 -3.84 5.62
CA HIS A 213 -3.43 -3.48 7.03
C HIS A 213 -2.03 -3.66 7.59
N TYR A 214 -1.66 -2.84 8.56
CA TYR A 214 -0.38 -2.95 9.24
C TYR A 214 -0.57 -3.55 10.63
N ILE A 215 0.24 -4.54 10.96
CA ILE A 215 0.32 -5.09 12.32
C ILE A 215 1.75 -5.00 12.84
N LEU A 216 1.90 -4.94 14.17
CA LEU A 216 3.19 -4.93 14.85
C LEU A 216 3.43 -6.26 15.55
N LEU A 217 4.37 -7.05 15.04
CA LEU A 217 4.79 -8.31 15.66
C LEU A 217 5.70 -8.02 16.86
N THR A 218 5.31 -8.51 18.03
CA THR A 218 6.01 -8.27 19.31
C THR A 218 6.41 -9.55 20.02
N GLY A 219 6.12 -10.72 19.45
CA GLY A 219 6.49 -12.00 20.05
C GLY A 219 6.24 -13.17 19.11
N TYR A 220 6.78 -14.32 19.46
CA TYR A 220 6.52 -15.58 18.77
C TYR A 220 6.61 -16.76 19.74
N ASP A 221 5.92 -17.85 19.39
CA ASP A 221 6.09 -19.17 19.97
C ASP A 221 6.23 -20.17 18.81
N ASN A 222 7.45 -20.66 18.59
CA ASN A 222 7.72 -21.56 17.49
C ASN A 222 7.28 -23.00 17.76
N GLN A 223 7.01 -23.37 19.01
CA GLN A 223 6.46 -24.70 19.32
C GLN A 223 4.96 -24.72 19.02
N SER A 224 4.28 -23.64 19.38
CA SER A 224 2.85 -23.47 19.12
C SER A 224 2.56 -22.93 17.71
N GLN A 225 3.57 -22.40 17.00
CA GLN A 225 3.48 -21.81 15.66
C GLN A 225 2.60 -20.54 15.60
N TYR A 226 2.82 -19.62 16.54
CA TYR A 226 2.10 -18.34 16.58
C TYR A 226 3.04 -17.14 16.69
N PHE A 227 2.65 -16.03 16.07
CA PHE A 227 3.14 -14.70 16.41
C PHE A 227 2.17 -14.02 17.39
N THR A 228 2.72 -13.20 18.28
CA THR A 228 1.97 -12.22 19.07
C THR A 228 2.03 -10.88 18.35
N ALA A 229 0.88 -10.31 18.00
CA ALA A 229 0.77 -9.07 17.25
C ALA A 229 -0.07 -8.01 17.99
N GLN A 230 0.37 -6.75 17.91
CA GLN A 230 -0.45 -5.59 18.26
C GLN A 230 -1.15 -5.09 17.00
N ASP A 231 -2.47 -4.94 17.08
CA ASP A 231 -3.30 -4.58 15.94
C ASP A 231 -4.17 -3.38 16.28
N SER A 232 -4.02 -2.28 15.53
CA SER A 232 -4.80 -1.05 15.73
C SER A 232 -6.26 -1.17 15.32
N TYR A 233 -6.66 -2.25 14.67
CA TYR A 233 -8.04 -2.54 14.29
C TYR A 233 -8.70 -3.56 15.24
N HIS A 234 -8.02 -4.67 15.53
CA HIS A 234 -8.58 -5.78 16.32
C HIS A 234 -8.17 -5.78 17.80
N GLY A 235 -7.16 -5.00 18.20
CA GLY A 235 -6.70 -4.89 19.58
C GLY A 235 -5.33 -5.52 19.86
N PRO A 236 -4.87 -5.49 21.13
CA PRO A 236 -3.53 -5.91 21.52
C PRO A 236 -3.37 -7.43 21.63
N ASP A 237 -2.11 -7.87 21.64
CA ASP A 237 -1.66 -9.23 21.99
C ASP A 237 -2.38 -10.38 21.24
N ARG A 238 -2.76 -10.14 19.97
CA ARG A 238 -3.40 -11.15 19.13
C ARG A 238 -2.43 -12.30 18.88
N GLN A 239 -2.93 -13.53 19.00
CA GLN A 239 -2.21 -14.72 18.57
C GLN A 239 -2.59 -15.02 17.11
N LEU A 240 -1.62 -14.91 16.21
CA LEU A 240 -1.79 -15.18 14.77
C LEU A 240 -0.99 -16.43 14.41
N THR A 241 -1.59 -17.40 13.73
CA THR A 241 -0.84 -18.59 13.32
C THR A 241 0.22 -18.20 12.29
N TYR A 242 1.32 -18.95 12.24
CA TYR A 242 2.34 -18.78 11.21
C TYR A 242 1.79 -18.91 9.80
N ALA A 243 0.83 -19.83 9.59
CA ALA A 243 0.16 -20.01 8.30
C ALA A 243 -0.68 -18.79 7.93
N ASP A 244 -1.50 -18.27 8.86
CA ASP A 244 -2.33 -17.08 8.60
C ASP A 244 -1.48 -15.85 8.27
N VAL A 245 -0.36 -15.67 9.00
CA VAL A 245 0.58 -14.56 8.71
C VAL A 245 1.22 -14.75 7.34
N ALA A 246 1.73 -15.94 7.00
CA ALA A 246 2.34 -16.20 5.70
C ALA A 246 1.35 -15.93 4.54
N ASP A 247 0.14 -16.49 4.63
CA ASP A 247 -0.90 -16.34 3.60
C ASP A 247 -1.31 -14.87 3.43
N ALA A 248 -1.47 -14.14 4.54
CA ALA A 248 -1.89 -12.74 4.50
C ALA A 248 -0.79 -11.79 4.01
N TRP A 249 0.47 -12.08 4.36
CA TRP A 249 1.67 -11.28 4.09
C TRP A 249 2.15 -11.41 2.63
N GLU A 250 1.88 -12.55 1.98
CA GLU A 250 2.22 -12.78 0.57
C GLU A 250 1.63 -11.70 -0.34
N ALA A 251 0.40 -11.25 -0.07
CA ALA A 251 -0.27 -10.20 -0.85
C ALA A 251 0.50 -8.87 -0.93
N PHE A 252 1.46 -8.65 -0.03
CA PHE A 252 2.30 -7.44 0.06
C PHE A 252 3.79 -7.77 -0.06
N ASN A 253 4.14 -8.80 -0.84
CA ASN A 253 5.52 -9.16 -1.16
C ASN A 253 6.41 -9.42 0.06
N HIS A 254 5.81 -9.93 1.14
CA HIS A 254 6.48 -10.14 2.41
C HIS A 254 7.26 -8.89 2.88
N VAL A 255 6.64 -7.71 2.74
CA VAL A 255 7.25 -6.44 3.14
C VAL A 255 7.26 -6.27 4.65
N TYR A 256 8.39 -5.84 5.20
CA TYR A 256 8.54 -5.56 6.62
C TYR A 256 9.34 -4.29 6.88
N LEU A 257 9.05 -3.67 8.02
CA LEU A 257 9.74 -2.51 8.54
C LEU A 257 10.25 -2.84 9.95
N VAL A 258 11.55 -2.66 10.15
CA VAL A 258 12.20 -2.79 11.45
C VAL A 258 12.60 -1.40 11.96
N ILE A 259 12.24 -1.09 13.21
CA ILE A 259 12.62 0.16 13.90
C ILE A 259 13.65 -0.19 14.97
N PHE A 260 14.78 0.52 14.99
CA PHE A 260 15.86 0.27 15.92
C PHE A 260 16.58 1.56 16.34
N PRO A 261 17.23 1.59 17.51
CA PRO A 261 18.10 2.70 17.89
C PRO A 261 19.24 2.86 16.89
N THR A 262 19.59 4.10 16.54
CA THR A 262 20.69 4.39 15.60
C THR A 262 22.02 3.70 15.96
N GLY A 263 22.28 3.46 17.25
CA GLY A 263 23.46 2.72 17.73
C GLY A 263 23.47 1.22 17.41
N ASP A 264 22.33 0.66 16.99
CA ASP A 264 22.17 -0.77 16.69
C ASP A 264 22.31 -1.10 15.20
N LEU A 265 22.65 -0.13 14.35
CA LEU A 265 22.79 -0.30 12.89
C LEU A 265 23.60 -1.55 12.50
N GLN A 266 24.76 -1.77 13.12
CA GLN A 266 25.60 -2.93 12.80
C GLN A 266 24.96 -4.26 13.19
N LYS A 267 24.15 -4.30 14.25
CA LYS A 267 23.45 -5.52 14.67
C LYS A 267 22.34 -5.87 13.68
N VAL A 268 21.57 -4.86 13.26
CA VAL A 268 20.51 -5.06 12.26
C VAL A 268 21.10 -5.43 10.90
N GLN A 269 22.21 -4.80 10.50
CA GLN A 269 23.00 -5.22 9.34
C GLN A 269 23.40 -6.69 9.37
N GLN A 270 23.85 -7.18 10.53
CA GLN A 270 24.22 -8.59 10.70
C GLN A 270 23.01 -9.53 10.66
N LEU A 271 21.86 -9.11 11.19
CA LEU A 271 20.62 -9.90 11.15
C LEU A 271 20.06 -10.03 9.73
N LEU A 272 20.08 -8.94 8.95
CA LEU A 272 19.63 -8.96 7.56
C LEU A 272 20.68 -9.60 6.63
N ALA A 273 21.96 -9.58 7.01
CA ALA A 273 23.05 -10.18 6.25
C ALA A 273 23.04 -9.79 4.76
N GLU A 274 22.78 -10.74 3.86
CA GLU A 274 22.73 -10.53 2.41
C GLU A 274 21.51 -9.70 1.97
N ASP A 275 20.47 -9.62 2.79
CA ASP A 275 19.30 -8.75 2.59
C ASP A 275 19.56 -7.30 3.04
N TRP A 276 20.70 -7.00 3.67
CA TRP A 276 20.99 -5.63 4.07
C TRP A 276 21.13 -4.67 2.88
N PRO A 277 21.94 -4.93 1.84
CA PRO A 277 21.95 -4.06 0.67
C PRO A 277 20.61 -4.18 -0.07
N LEU A 278 19.90 -3.06 -0.22
CA LEU A 278 18.56 -3.06 -0.84
C LEU A 278 18.56 -3.70 -2.23
N GLU A 279 19.53 -3.36 -3.08
CA GLU A 279 19.64 -3.93 -4.43
C GLU A 279 19.79 -5.46 -4.38
N ALA A 280 20.60 -5.99 -3.47
CA ALA A 280 20.75 -7.44 -3.29
C ALA A 280 19.45 -8.10 -2.80
N ASN A 281 18.77 -7.51 -1.80
CA ASN A 281 17.46 -8.00 -1.34
C ASN A 281 16.43 -8.05 -2.49
N LEU A 282 16.38 -7.02 -3.34
CA LEU A 282 15.49 -7.00 -4.51
C LEU A 282 15.87 -8.10 -5.53
N GLU A 283 17.16 -8.28 -5.82
CA GLU A 283 17.65 -9.32 -6.75
C GLU A 283 17.30 -10.73 -6.26
N TRP A 284 17.56 -11.01 -4.97
CA TRP A 284 17.25 -12.30 -4.36
C TRP A 284 15.75 -12.57 -4.31
N THR A 285 14.97 -11.55 -3.93
CA THR A 285 13.50 -11.66 -3.90
C THR A 285 12.95 -11.94 -5.29
N ALA A 286 13.41 -11.21 -6.32
CA ALA A 286 13.00 -11.44 -7.70
C ALA A 286 13.40 -12.84 -8.21
N ALA A 287 14.58 -13.35 -7.82
CA ALA A 287 15.00 -14.71 -8.16
C ALA A 287 14.08 -15.77 -7.53
N ALA A 288 13.79 -15.67 -6.22
CA ALA A 288 12.89 -16.58 -5.53
C ALA A 288 11.47 -16.55 -6.12
N LEU A 289 10.96 -15.36 -6.47
CA LEU A 289 9.66 -15.20 -7.10
C LEU A 289 9.60 -15.77 -8.52
N ARG A 290 10.70 -15.73 -9.28
CA ARG A 290 10.79 -16.42 -10.58
C ARG A 290 10.60 -17.93 -10.41
N ASP A 291 11.25 -18.52 -9.41
CA ASP A 291 11.07 -19.93 -9.09
C ASP A 291 9.64 -20.23 -8.64
N GLN A 292 9.06 -19.36 -7.81
CA GLN A 292 7.68 -19.52 -7.32
C GLN A 292 6.65 -19.46 -8.45
N VAL A 293 6.74 -18.51 -9.39
CA VAL A 293 5.78 -18.45 -10.51
C VAL A 293 5.93 -19.62 -11.49
N LEU A 294 7.08 -20.30 -11.50
CA LEU A 294 7.27 -21.54 -12.27
C LEU A 294 6.61 -22.73 -11.59
N SER A 295 6.70 -22.85 -10.26
CA SER A 295 6.06 -23.92 -9.51
C SER A 295 4.56 -23.69 -9.27
N GLU A 296 4.14 -22.44 -9.18
CA GLU A 296 2.79 -21.99 -8.85
C GLU A 296 2.25 -21.00 -9.90
N PRO A 297 2.13 -21.39 -11.18
CA PRO A 297 1.79 -20.46 -12.26
C PRO A 297 0.42 -19.81 -12.14
N ALA A 298 -0.46 -20.33 -11.27
CA ALA A 298 -1.78 -19.78 -10.98
C ALA A 298 -1.82 -18.84 -9.76
N ASN A 299 -0.68 -18.59 -9.10
CA ASN A 299 -0.59 -17.69 -7.95
C ASN A 299 -0.49 -16.23 -8.42
N ALA A 300 -1.60 -15.49 -8.33
CA ALA A 300 -1.67 -14.10 -8.76
C ALA A 300 -0.75 -13.18 -7.92
N TYR A 301 -0.57 -13.46 -6.63
CA TYR A 301 0.30 -12.65 -5.77
C TYR A 301 1.77 -12.89 -6.09
N ALA A 302 2.20 -14.13 -6.33
CA ALA A 302 3.57 -14.40 -6.77
C ALA A 302 3.93 -13.63 -8.05
N TRP A 303 3.04 -13.61 -9.04
CA TRP A 303 3.21 -12.81 -10.26
C TRP A 303 3.24 -11.31 -9.98
N PHE A 304 2.37 -10.82 -9.09
CA PHE A 304 2.34 -9.41 -8.74
C PHE A 304 3.62 -8.98 -8.03
N ASN A 305 4.07 -9.78 -7.06
CA ASN A 305 5.28 -9.57 -6.28
C ASN A 305 6.53 -9.61 -7.17
N LEU A 306 6.56 -10.51 -8.16
CA LEU A 306 7.62 -10.55 -9.16
C LEU A 306 7.65 -9.22 -9.94
N GLY A 307 6.49 -8.76 -10.39
CA GLY A 307 6.34 -7.45 -11.04
C GLY A 307 6.84 -6.31 -10.18
N SER A 308 6.47 -6.28 -8.89
CA SER A 308 6.90 -5.25 -7.94
C SER A 308 8.41 -5.22 -7.74
N SER A 309 9.03 -6.40 -7.57
CA SER A 309 10.49 -6.53 -7.38
C SER A 309 11.25 -6.12 -8.64
N LEU A 310 10.81 -6.57 -9.83
CA LEU A 310 11.39 -6.17 -11.12
C LEU A 310 11.22 -4.68 -11.39
N ASN A 311 10.09 -4.08 -11.00
CA ASN A 311 9.85 -2.65 -11.14
C ASN A 311 10.79 -1.83 -10.26
N ALA A 312 11.06 -2.29 -9.02
CA ALA A 312 12.04 -1.67 -8.14
C ALA A 312 13.49 -1.79 -8.70
N LEU A 313 13.79 -2.91 -9.37
CA LEU A 313 15.04 -3.11 -10.13
C LEU A 313 15.06 -2.38 -11.49
N GLN A 314 14.05 -1.57 -11.81
CA GLN A 314 13.91 -0.83 -13.07
C GLN A 314 13.85 -1.72 -14.34
N GLN A 315 13.51 -3.00 -14.19
CA GLN A 315 13.28 -3.94 -15.29
C GLN A 315 11.82 -3.82 -15.76
N TYR A 316 11.44 -2.65 -16.26
CA TYR A 316 10.04 -2.25 -16.45
C TYR A 316 9.25 -3.11 -17.44
N ASP A 317 9.85 -3.56 -18.55
CA ASP A 317 9.18 -4.43 -19.52
C ASP A 317 8.82 -5.80 -18.92
N ALA A 318 9.74 -6.39 -18.17
CA ALA A 318 9.54 -7.66 -17.47
C ALA A 318 8.55 -7.51 -16.31
N ALA A 319 8.65 -6.40 -15.58
CA ALA A 319 7.69 -6.06 -14.53
C ALA A 319 6.26 -5.95 -15.07
N LEU A 320 6.08 -5.23 -16.20
CA LEU A 320 4.77 -5.09 -16.84
C LEU A 320 4.20 -6.47 -17.24
N LEU A 321 5.01 -7.34 -17.84
CA LEU A 321 4.60 -8.72 -18.16
C LEU A 321 4.15 -9.51 -16.92
N ALA A 322 4.88 -9.42 -15.82
CA ALA A 322 4.52 -10.11 -14.58
C ALA A 322 3.20 -9.56 -14.00
N PHE A 323 3.01 -8.24 -13.99
CA PHE A 323 1.75 -7.62 -13.60
C PHE A 323 0.59 -7.99 -14.52
N ASP A 324 0.82 -8.12 -15.83
CA ASP A 324 -0.21 -8.56 -16.79
C ASP A 324 -0.70 -9.98 -16.46
N ASN A 325 0.22 -10.90 -16.15
CA ASN A 325 -0.11 -12.25 -15.71
C ASN A 325 -0.90 -12.25 -14.40
N ALA A 326 -0.45 -11.48 -13.39
CA ALA A 326 -1.15 -11.34 -12.12
C ALA A 326 -2.59 -10.85 -12.31
N ARG A 327 -2.79 -9.80 -13.12
CA ARG A 327 -4.12 -9.26 -13.44
C ARG A 327 -4.99 -10.27 -14.18
N ALA A 328 -4.42 -11.05 -15.09
CA ALA A 328 -5.14 -12.09 -15.83
C ALA A 328 -5.64 -13.25 -14.93
N LEU A 329 -4.89 -13.57 -13.87
CA LEU A 329 -5.28 -14.55 -12.86
C LEU A 329 -6.35 -14.01 -11.88
N GLY A 330 -6.44 -12.69 -11.76
CA GLY A 330 -7.40 -11.99 -10.91
C GLY A 330 -6.75 -11.47 -9.64
N LEU A 331 -7.07 -10.21 -9.30
CA LEU A 331 -6.54 -9.53 -8.12
C LEU A 331 -7.69 -8.83 -7.37
N PRO A 332 -7.51 -8.56 -6.07
CA PRO A 332 -8.47 -7.81 -5.29
C PRO A 332 -8.77 -6.43 -5.87
N SER A 333 -10.01 -5.97 -5.69
CA SER A 333 -10.52 -4.71 -6.25
C SER A 333 -9.76 -3.49 -5.74
N ARG A 334 -9.16 -3.58 -4.55
CA ARG A 334 -8.35 -2.51 -3.94
C ARG A 334 -6.85 -2.66 -4.15
N MET A 335 -6.39 -3.58 -5.00
CA MET A 335 -4.94 -3.79 -5.18
C MET A 335 -4.20 -2.48 -5.48
N LEU A 336 -4.71 -1.67 -6.42
CA LEU A 336 -4.12 -0.38 -6.80
C LEU A 336 -4.37 0.76 -5.80
N ARG A 337 -5.06 0.52 -4.69
CA ARG A 337 -5.14 1.48 -3.58
C ARG A 337 -3.84 1.48 -2.77
N TYR A 338 -3.20 0.33 -2.66
CA TYR A 338 -2.01 0.12 -1.84
C TYR A 338 -0.75 -0.05 -2.68
N GLN A 339 -0.86 -0.69 -3.85
CA GLN A 339 0.30 -1.09 -4.65
C GLN A 339 0.25 -0.48 -6.05
N PHE A 340 1.17 0.46 -6.32
CA PHE A 340 1.19 1.28 -7.54
C PHE A 340 2.17 0.78 -8.61
N GLY A 341 2.85 -0.35 -8.39
CA GLY A 341 3.82 -0.95 -9.32
C GLY A 341 3.34 -1.04 -10.77
N PRO A 342 2.11 -1.54 -11.06
CA PRO A 342 1.59 -1.61 -12.42
C PRO A 342 1.50 -0.25 -13.13
N LEU A 343 1.12 0.82 -12.41
CA LEU A 343 1.02 2.17 -12.96
C LEU A 343 2.41 2.70 -13.33
N SER A 344 3.39 2.48 -12.44
CA SER A 344 4.78 2.85 -12.67
C SER A 344 5.38 2.11 -13.88
N ALA A 345 5.22 0.79 -13.95
CA ALA A 345 5.71 0.00 -15.07
C ALA A 345 5.07 0.42 -16.41
N ALA A 346 3.75 0.67 -16.44
CA ALA A 346 3.07 1.17 -17.63
C ALA A 346 3.58 2.56 -18.07
N TYR A 347 3.83 3.46 -17.13
CA TYR A 347 4.42 4.76 -17.42
C TYR A 347 5.83 4.64 -18.03
N GLN A 348 6.71 3.87 -17.39
CA GLN A 348 8.11 3.76 -17.79
C GLN A 348 8.31 3.03 -19.13
N THR A 349 7.39 2.14 -19.48
CA THR A 349 7.34 1.47 -20.79
C THR A 349 6.62 2.29 -21.87
N GLY A 350 6.06 3.46 -21.51
CA GLY A 350 5.33 4.32 -22.43
C GLY A 350 3.95 3.80 -22.84
N ASP A 351 3.37 2.83 -22.12
CA ASP A 351 2.03 2.30 -22.38
C ASP A 351 0.95 3.24 -21.84
N ALA A 352 0.75 4.37 -22.52
CA ALA A 352 -0.23 5.39 -22.13
C ALA A 352 -1.66 4.83 -22.05
N LYS A 353 -2.01 3.82 -22.86
CA LYS A 353 -3.34 3.21 -22.87
C LYS A 353 -3.59 2.41 -21.61
N ASP A 354 -2.67 1.51 -21.26
CA ASP A 354 -2.83 0.70 -20.05
C ASP A 354 -2.71 1.57 -18.79
N LEU A 355 -1.80 2.55 -18.77
CA LEU A 355 -1.69 3.52 -17.68
C LEU A 355 -3.01 4.28 -17.47
N THR A 356 -3.62 4.80 -18.53
CA THR A 356 -4.92 5.50 -18.45
C THR A 356 -5.98 4.60 -17.83
N ARG A 357 -6.07 3.36 -18.28
CA ARG A 357 -7.08 2.41 -17.83
C ARG A 357 -6.88 2.00 -16.36
N LEU A 358 -5.64 1.75 -15.95
CA LEU A 358 -5.30 1.44 -14.56
C LEU A 358 -5.59 2.64 -13.65
N ALA A 359 -5.26 3.86 -14.08
CA ALA A 359 -5.52 5.07 -13.31
C ALA A 359 -7.03 5.37 -13.21
N ASP A 360 -7.79 5.16 -14.29
CA ASP A 360 -9.25 5.27 -14.29
C ASP A 360 -9.90 4.26 -13.33
N TYR A 361 -9.43 3.01 -13.34
CA TYR A 361 -9.87 2.02 -12.37
C TYR A 361 -9.55 2.42 -10.93
N ALA A 362 -8.31 2.86 -10.67
CA ALA A 362 -7.90 3.31 -9.34
C ALA A 362 -8.77 4.49 -8.85
N LEU A 363 -9.13 5.43 -9.72
CA LEU A 363 -10.05 6.53 -9.41
C LEU A 363 -11.53 6.10 -9.32
N GLN A 364 -11.94 4.99 -9.93
CA GLN A 364 -13.26 4.41 -9.69
C GLN A 364 -13.34 3.86 -8.26
N ILE A 365 -12.29 3.18 -7.79
CA ILE A 365 -12.20 2.59 -6.44
C ILE A 365 -11.94 3.64 -5.36
N THR A 366 -11.07 4.60 -5.64
CA THR A 366 -10.62 5.66 -4.72
C THR A 366 -10.61 7.02 -5.44
N PRO A 367 -11.79 7.66 -5.59
CA PRO A 367 -11.97 8.86 -6.42
C PRO A 367 -11.18 10.11 -5.99
N ASP A 368 -10.72 10.11 -4.75
CA ASP A 368 -9.98 11.17 -4.08
C ASP A 368 -8.53 10.79 -3.78
N SER A 369 -8.01 9.67 -4.31
CA SER A 369 -6.59 9.30 -4.18
C SER A 369 -5.72 10.26 -4.99
N GLU A 370 -4.79 10.91 -4.31
CA GLU A 370 -3.78 11.75 -4.95
C GLU A 370 -2.86 10.95 -5.87
N GLU A 371 -2.54 9.70 -5.54
CA GLU A 371 -1.68 8.83 -6.35
C GLU A 371 -2.39 8.49 -7.65
N ALA A 372 -3.67 8.11 -7.58
CA ALA A 372 -4.45 7.79 -8.77
C ALA A 372 -4.64 9.03 -9.66
N LEU A 373 -4.84 10.22 -9.07
CA LEU A 373 -4.87 11.49 -9.81
C LEU A 373 -3.52 11.80 -10.47
N LEU A 374 -2.41 11.60 -9.76
CA LEU A 374 -1.04 11.75 -10.28
C LEU A 374 -0.79 10.85 -11.47
N TRP A 375 -1.07 9.55 -11.33
CA TRP A 375 -0.84 8.58 -12.39
C TRP A 375 -1.71 8.85 -13.62
N LYS A 376 -2.96 9.31 -13.41
CA LYS A 376 -3.79 9.76 -14.53
C LYS A 376 -3.19 11.00 -15.21
N GLY A 377 -2.64 11.93 -14.43
CA GLY A 377 -1.94 13.09 -14.97
C GLY A 377 -0.74 12.69 -15.84
N TRP A 378 0.06 11.73 -15.37
CA TRP A 378 1.15 11.14 -16.16
C TRP A 378 0.68 10.41 -17.41
N ALA A 379 -0.51 9.79 -17.39
CA ALA A 379 -1.12 9.19 -18.56
C ALA A 379 -1.43 10.23 -19.65
N TYR A 380 -2.01 11.37 -19.27
CA TYR A 380 -2.26 12.48 -20.19
C TYR A 380 -0.96 13.09 -20.70
N GLU A 381 0.06 13.19 -19.85
CA GLU A 381 1.39 13.67 -20.26
C GLU A 381 2.01 12.77 -21.33
N LEU A 382 1.99 11.45 -21.14
CA LEU A 382 2.45 10.49 -22.15
C LEU A 382 1.64 10.57 -23.45
N ALA A 383 0.36 10.93 -23.37
CA ALA A 383 -0.51 11.13 -24.52
C ALA A 383 -0.32 12.50 -25.21
N GLY A 384 0.51 13.40 -24.65
CA GLY A 384 0.76 14.75 -25.17
C GLY A 384 -0.31 15.78 -24.81
N ASP A 385 -1.23 15.47 -23.90
CA ASP A 385 -2.24 16.41 -23.39
C ASP A 385 -1.77 17.04 -22.08
N HIS A 386 -0.83 17.97 -22.21
CA HIS A 386 -0.20 18.67 -21.09
C HIS A 386 -1.19 19.45 -20.23
N LEU A 387 -2.25 20.00 -20.82
CA LEU A 387 -3.26 20.77 -20.09
C LEU A 387 -4.07 19.89 -19.15
N SER A 388 -4.53 18.73 -19.62
CA SER A 388 -5.23 17.76 -18.78
C SER A 388 -4.31 17.20 -17.68
N ALA A 389 -3.04 16.96 -18.00
CA ALA A 389 -2.03 16.53 -17.03
C ALA A 389 -1.86 17.56 -15.89
N ILE A 390 -1.65 18.84 -16.23
CA ILE A 390 -1.53 19.94 -15.27
C ILE A 390 -2.77 20.05 -14.39
N ASN A 391 -3.98 19.91 -14.95
CA ASN A 391 -5.20 19.95 -14.17
C ASN A 391 -5.25 18.82 -13.13
N LEU A 392 -4.85 17.60 -13.51
CA LEU A 392 -4.82 16.45 -12.61
C LEU A 392 -3.75 16.57 -11.52
N PHE A 393 -2.56 17.09 -11.84
CA PHE A 393 -1.55 17.36 -10.81
C PHE A 393 -2.01 18.41 -9.81
N ASN A 394 -2.74 19.43 -10.26
CA ASN A 394 -3.37 20.40 -9.35
C ASN A 394 -4.46 19.76 -8.48
N LEU A 395 -5.26 18.84 -9.02
CA LEU A 395 -6.24 18.07 -8.22
C LEU A 395 -5.54 17.16 -7.21
N ALA A 396 -4.42 16.53 -7.56
CA ALA A 396 -3.61 15.76 -6.63
C ALA A 396 -3.08 16.64 -5.48
N LEU A 397 -2.63 17.87 -5.75
CA LEU A 397 -2.25 18.83 -4.69
C LEU A 397 -3.44 19.34 -3.87
N GLN A 398 -4.64 19.39 -4.48
CA GLN A 398 -5.86 19.65 -3.72
C GLN A 398 -6.22 18.46 -2.82
N ALA A 399 -5.89 17.22 -3.18
CA ALA A 399 -6.05 16.07 -2.29
C ALA A 399 -4.95 16.08 -1.20
N ASN A 400 -3.69 16.25 -1.59
CA ASN A 400 -2.54 16.29 -0.70
C ASN A 400 -1.58 17.46 -1.03
N PRO A 401 -1.69 18.60 -0.33
CA PRO A 401 -0.83 19.77 -0.54
C PRO A 401 0.66 19.52 -0.24
N GLY A 402 0.96 18.45 0.50
CA GLY A 402 2.31 18.01 0.81
C GLY A 402 2.99 17.27 -0.34
N ASN A 403 2.23 16.76 -1.31
CA ASN A 403 2.72 15.85 -2.34
C ASN A 403 3.82 16.48 -3.22
N GLN A 404 5.06 16.05 -3.01
CA GLN A 404 6.23 16.61 -3.70
C GLN A 404 6.30 16.17 -5.17
N VAL A 405 5.79 14.97 -5.49
CA VAL A 405 5.76 14.46 -6.86
C VAL A 405 4.87 15.34 -7.73
N ALA A 406 3.68 15.71 -7.22
CA ALA A 406 2.77 16.61 -7.93
C ALA A 406 3.34 18.03 -8.10
N LYS A 407 4.02 18.57 -7.08
CA LYS A 407 4.73 19.86 -7.19
C LYS A 407 5.79 19.83 -8.29
N LYS A 408 6.65 18.81 -8.28
CA LYS A 408 7.70 18.62 -9.28
C LYS A 408 7.13 18.42 -10.69
N ALA A 409 6.04 17.66 -10.83
CA ALA A 409 5.37 17.46 -12.11
C ALA A 409 4.90 18.80 -12.73
N LEU A 410 4.35 19.71 -11.92
CA LEU A 410 3.95 21.05 -12.36
C LEU A 410 5.14 21.97 -12.69
N GLU A 411 6.33 21.70 -12.15
CA GLU A 411 7.55 22.40 -12.53
C GLU A 411 8.10 21.91 -13.86
N THR A 412 7.85 20.65 -14.24
CA THR A 412 8.39 20.05 -15.47
C THR A 412 7.44 20.12 -16.65
N VAL A 413 6.14 19.90 -16.45
CA VAL A 413 5.14 19.89 -17.52
C VAL A 413 4.73 21.33 -17.87
N ARG A 414 4.62 21.62 -19.17
CA ARG A 414 4.30 22.95 -19.70
C ARG A 414 3.19 22.86 -20.74
N PRO A 415 2.27 23.85 -20.80
CA PRO A 415 1.17 23.89 -21.77
C PRO A 415 1.60 23.88 -23.24
#